data_AF-A0A523VRM4-F1
#
_entry.id   AF-A0A523VRM4-F1
#
_cell.length_a   1.000
_cell.length_b   1.000
_cell.length_c   1.000
_cell.angle_alpha   90.00
_cell.angle_beta   90.00
_cell.angle_gamma   90.00
#
_symmetry.space_group_name_H-M   'P 1'
#
loop_
_entity.id
_entity.type
_entity.pdbx_description
1 polymer ?
#
loop_
_entity_poly.entity_id
_entity_poly.type
_entity_poly.pdbx_seq_one_letter_code
_entity_poly.pdbx_strand_id
1 'polypeptide(L)'
;MKLKTQRIREKIKRYLEGGAKSTIEILDMINNSSRHGTTCQQLGNVLSKDRDIVKIGHVKRGGIVSGTYNICEWALKDSSFIFEDVRIG
;
A
#
# COMPACT_ATOMS: atom_id res chain seq x y z
N MET A 1 7.19 -14.08 -16.26
CA MET A 1 6.21 -13.44 -15.34
C MET A 1 6.81 -12.61 -14.19
N LYS A 2 8.04 -12.87 -13.70
CA LYS A 2 8.65 -12.12 -12.57
C LYS A 2 8.86 -10.61 -12.84
N LEU A 3 9.20 -10.23 -14.08
CA LEU A 3 9.49 -8.84 -14.47
C LEU A 3 8.30 -7.87 -14.27
N LYS A 4 7.06 -8.34 -14.47
CA LYS A 4 5.86 -7.49 -14.30
C LYS A 4 5.65 -7.11 -12.83
N THR A 5 5.80 -8.09 -11.93
CA THR A 5 5.69 -7.86 -10.49
C THR A 5 6.81 -6.95 -9.97
N GLN A 6 8.04 -7.10 -10.49
CA GLN A 6 9.16 -6.24 -10.12
C GLN A 6 8.92 -4.77 -10.49
N ARG A 7 8.49 -4.50 -11.74
CA ARG A 7 8.16 -3.12 -12.18
C ARG A 7 7.05 -2.49 -11.34
N ILE A 8 6.02 -3.27 -10.99
CA ILE A 8 4.94 -2.79 -10.11
C ILE A 8 5.49 -2.43 -8.73
N ARG A 9 6.35 -3.27 -8.14
CA ARG A 9 6.97 -2.99 -6.83
C ARG A 9 7.82 -1.73 -6.84
N GLU A 10 8.69 -1.57 -7.84
CA GLU A 10 9.53 -0.37 -7.98
C GLU A 10 8.67 0.90 -8.09
N LYS A 11 7.58 0.83 -8.85
CA LYS A 11 6.63 1.94 -8.98
C LYS A 11 5.94 2.27 -7.65
N ILE A 12 5.51 1.26 -6.91
CA ILE A 12 4.90 1.43 -5.58
C ILE A 12 5.91 2.05 -4.61
N LYS A 13 7.16 1.57 -4.59
CA LYS A 13 8.20 2.12 -3.71
C LYS A 13 8.41 3.61 -3.94
N ARG A 14 8.54 4.03 -5.21
CA ARG A 14 8.62 5.45 -5.57
C ARG A 14 7.41 6.26 -5.12
N TYR A 15 6.21 5.67 -5.17
CA TYR A 15 5.01 6.34 -4.69
C TYR A 15 5.00 6.50 -3.15
N LEU A 16 5.56 5.52 -2.44
CA LEU A 16 5.69 5.53 -0.97
C LEU A 16 6.84 6.40 -0.45
N GLU A 17 7.78 6.83 -1.30
CA GLU A 17 8.78 7.86 -0.94
C GLU A 17 8.10 9.18 -0.53
N GLY A 18 6.90 9.46 -1.05
CA GLY A 18 6.06 10.58 -0.64
C GLY A 18 5.28 10.40 0.66
N GLY A 19 5.55 9.33 1.41
CA GLY A 19 4.89 9.00 2.67
C GLY A 19 3.95 7.78 2.59
N ALA A 20 3.39 7.40 3.74
CA ALA A 20 2.50 6.25 3.84
C ALA A 20 1.23 6.41 3.00
N LYS A 21 0.76 5.30 2.42
CA LYS A 21 -0.41 5.25 1.53
C LYS A 21 -1.31 4.07 1.87
N SER A 22 -2.61 4.28 1.69
CA SER A 22 -3.61 3.22 1.81
C SER A 22 -3.60 2.29 0.59
N THR A 23 -4.10 1.06 0.76
CA THR A 23 -4.27 0.11 -0.35
C THR A 23 -5.07 0.70 -1.51
N ILE A 24 -6.03 1.58 -1.24
CA ILE A 24 -6.89 2.20 -2.25
C ILE A 24 -6.10 3.22 -3.08
N GLU A 25 -5.32 4.10 -2.44
CA GLU A 25 -4.47 5.08 -3.15
C GLU A 25 -3.46 4.38 -4.06
N ILE A 26 -2.83 3.30 -3.57
CA ILE A 26 -1.86 2.54 -4.36
C ILE A 26 -2.56 1.84 -5.53
N LEU A 27 -3.76 1.27 -5.30
CA LEU A 27 -4.52 0.60 -6.35
C LEU A 27 -4.92 1.58 -7.46
N ASP A 28 -5.42 2.75 -7.09
CA ASP A 28 -5.84 3.79 -8.03
C ASP A 28 -4.66 4.25 -8.90
N MET A 29 -3.50 4.52 -8.26
CA MET A 29 -2.26 4.86 -8.98
C MET A 29 -1.85 3.77 -9.97
N ILE A 30 -1.90 2.50 -9.58
CA ILE A 30 -1.52 1.38 -10.44
C ILE A 30 -2.51 1.22 -11.61
N ASN A 31 -3.81 1.29 -11.34
CA ASN A 31 -4.84 1.06 -12.34
C ASN A 31 -4.96 2.21 -13.34
N ASN A 32 -4.77 3.46 -12.89
CA ASN A 32 -4.75 4.63 -13.79
C ASN A 32 -3.53 4.69 -14.70
N SER A 33 -2.50 3.87 -14.43
CA SER A 33 -1.24 3.90 -15.16
C SER A 33 -0.88 2.59 -15.85
N SER A 34 -1.78 1.59 -15.83
CA SER A 34 -1.56 0.26 -16.39
C SER A 34 -2.71 -0.19 -17.27
N ARG A 35 -2.42 -0.70 -18.47
CA ARG A 35 -3.44 -1.18 -19.44
C ARG A 35 -4.37 -2.29 -18.89
N HIS A 36 -3.91 -3.08 -17.92
CA HIS A 36 -4.64 -4.26 -17.43
C HIS A 36 -4.92 -4.26 -15.92
N GLY A 37 -4.65 -3.16 -15.22
CA GLY A 37 -4.90 -3.00 -13.78
C GLY A 37 -4.48 -4.18 -12.87
N THR A 38 -5.00 -4.17 -11.65
CA THR A 38 -4.95 -5.24 -10.66
C THR A 38 -6.12 -5.10 -9.67
N THR A 39 -6.27 -6.04 -8.76
CA THR A 39 -7.30 -6.02 -7.70
C THR A 39 -6.68 -5.73 -6.33
N CYS A 40 -7.47 -5.27 -5.36
CA CYS A 40 -7.01 -5.07 -3.96
C CYS A 40 -6.31 -6.32 -3.41
N GLN A 41 -6.87 -7.50 -3.67
CA GLN A 41 -6.36 -8.77 -3.16
C GLN A 41 -4.99 -9.09 -3.76
N GLN A 42 -4.86 -8.94 -5.09
CA GLN A 42 -3.60 -9.16 -5.79
C GLN A 42 -2.55 -8.14 -5.36
N LEU A 43 -2.94 -6.87 -5.23
CA LEU A 43 -2.06 -5.81 -4.75
C LEU A 43 -1.57 -6.09 -3.32
N GLY A 44 -2.47 -6.46 -2.40
CA GLY A 44 -2.10 -6.83 -1.03
C GLY A 44 -1.08 -7.98 -1.00
N ASN A 45 -1.26 -9.00 -1.84
CA ASN A 45 -0.30 -10.10 -1.98
C ASN A 45 1.07 -9.65 -2.52
N VAL A 46 1.11 -8.65 -3.41
CA VAL A 46 2.36 -8.08 -3.93
C VAL A 46 3.10 -7.31 -2.85
N LEU A 47 2.37 -6.46 -2.11
CA LEU A 47 2.88 -5.61 -1.02
C LEU A 47 3.44 -6.45 0.13
N SER A 48 2.66 -7.41 0.65
CA SER A 48 3.07 -8.28 1.77
C SER A 48 4.29 -9.16 1.47
N LYS A 49 4.66 -9.33 0.20
CA LYS A 49 5.81 -10.15 -0.24
C LYS A 49 7.06 -9.32 -0.55
N ASP A 50 7.00 -8.00 -0.44
CA ASP A 50 8.17 -7.12 -0.58
C ASP A 50 8.72 -6.79 0.81
N ARG A 51 10.02 -6.99 1.03
CA ARG A 51 10.64 -6.83 2.36
C ARG A 51 10.87 -5.37 2.74
N ASP A 52 10.86 -4.48 1.76
CA ASP A 52 11.12 -3.05 1.97
C ASP A 52 9.81 -2.28 2.17
N ILE A 53 8.66 -2.94 2.04
CA ILE A 53 7.34 -2.35 2.23
C ILE A 53 6.71 -3.01 3.45
N VAL A 54 6.26 -2.20 4.40
CA VAL A 54 5.63 -2.69 5.63
C VAL A 54 4.20 -2.19 5.73
N LYS A 55 3.33 -3.03 6.28
CA LYS A 55 1.98 -2.63 6.68
C LYS A 55 2.08 -1.93 8.03
N ILE A 56 1.81 -0.63 8.07
CA ILE A 56 1.93 0.18 9.29
C ILE A 56 0.62 0.32 10.07
N GLY A 57 -0.51 -0.07 9.46
CA GLY A 57 -1.80 0.10 10.11
C GLY A 57 -2.97 -0.31 9.25
N HIS A 58 -4.15 0.03 9.74
CA HIS A 58 -5.39 -0.04 8.98
C HIS A 58 -6.39 1.01 9.48
N VAL A 59 -7.13 1.58 8.53
CA VAL A 59 -8.25 2.48 8.80
C VAL A 59 -9.54 1.69 8.67
N LYS A 60 -10.37 1.73 9.72
CA LYS A 60 -11.76 1.24 9.62
C LYS A 60 -12.57 2.25 8.81
N ARG A 61 -13.14 1.80 7.70
CA ARG A 61 -14.20 2.52 6.99
C ARG A 61 -15.52 1.80 7.20
N GLY A 62 -16.56 2.56 7.52
CA GLY A 62 -17.92 2.05 7.65
C GLY A 62 -18.91 2.95 6.95
N GLY A 63 -19.90 2.34 6.29
CA GLY A 63 -21.08 3.02 5.78
C GLY A 63 -22.33 2.28 6.23
N ILE A 64 -23.45 3.01 6.36
CA ILE A 64 -24.75 2.47 6.80
C ILE A 64 -25.20 1.30 5.90
N VAL A 65 -24.84 1.33 4.61
CA VAL A 65 -25.27 0.35 3.61
C VAL A 65 -24.22 -0.73 3.33
N SER A 66 -22.94 -0.38 3.38
CA SER A 66 -21.82 -1.23 2.94
C SER A 66 -21.15 -2.03 4.05
N GLY A 67 -21.55 -1.84 5.32
CA GLY A 67 -20.90 -2.44 6.46
C GLY A 67 -19.51 -1.85 6.75
N THR A 68 -18.83 -2.39 7.76
CA THR A 68 -17.49 -1.94 8.16
C THR A 68 -16.42 -2.81 7.50
N TYR A 69 -15.42 -2.18 6.87
CA TYR A 69 -14.25 -2.84 6.31
C TYR A 69 -12.96 -2.11 6.70
N ASN A 70 -11.84 -2.84 6.67
CA ASN A 70 -10.52 -2.31 7.00
C ASN A 70 -9.75 -2.02 5.71
N ILE A 71 -9.18 -0.82 5.61
CA ILE A 71 -8.23 -0.45 4.55
C ILE A 71 -6.84 -0.47 5.15
N CYS A 72 -5.92 -1.27 4.60
CA CYS A 72 -4.54 -1.32 5.10
C CYS A 72 -3.76 -0.08 4.67
N GLU A 73 -2.83 0.36 5.52
CA GLU A 73 -1.83 1.39 5.21
C GLU A 73 -0.44 0.80 5.11
N TRP A 74 0.36 1.34 4.19
CA TRP A 74 1.66 0.83 3.80
C TRP A 74 2.68 1.97 3.75
N ALA A 75 3.91 1.66 4.13
CA ALA A 75 5.05 2.58 4.04
C ALA A 75 6.32 1.84 3.63
N LEU A 76 7.35 2.58 3.22
CA LEU A 76 8.70 2.05 3.14
C LEU A 76 9.22 1.76 4.54
N LYS A 77 9.94 0.65 4.70
CA LYS A 77 10.51 0.23 5.98
C LYS A 77 11.38 1.33 6.61
N ASP A 78 12.24 1.95 5.82
CA ASP A 78 13.13 3.01 6.31
C ASP A 78 12.37 4.27 6.76
N SER A 79 11.23 4.57 6.12
CA SER A 79 10.35 5.68 6.52
C SER A 79 9.47 5.33 7.72
N SER A 80 9.18 4.03 7.95
CA SER A 80 8.31 3.60 9.05
C SER A 80 8.93 3.78 10.44
N PHE A 81 10.25 3.71 10.56
CA PHE A 81 10.95 3.98 11.83
C PHE A 81 10.71 5.41 12.34
N ILE A 82 10.55 6.38 11.43
CA ILE A 82 10.24 7.77 11.80
C ILE A 82 8.86 7.87 12.49
N PHE A 83 7.89 7.04 12.11
CA PHE A 83 6.55 7.09 12.71
C PHE A 83 6.47 6.44 14.09
N GLU A 84 7.36 5.49 14.41
CA GLU A 84 7.46 4.92 15.75
C GLU A 84 8.12 5.92 16.72
N ASP A 85 9.16 6.63 16.30
CA ASP A 85 9.84 7.63 17.15
C ASP A 85 8.94 8.83 17.51
N VAL A 86 8.03 9.24 16.63
CA VAL A 86 7.10 10.36 16.90
C VAL A 86 5.95 9.99 17.85
N ARG A 87 5.68 8.70 18.10
CA ARG A 87 4.61 8.26 19.02
C ARG A 87 5.02 8.21 20.49
N ILE A 88 6.29 8.51 20.82
CA ILE A 88 6.81 8.53 22.20
C ILE A 88 7.10 9.97 22.69
N GLY A 89 6.51 10.98 22.03
CA GLY A 89 6.56 12.38 22.45
C GLY A 89 5.29 12.84 23.13
#